data_AF-A0A1F4K9C7-F1
#
_entry.id   AF-A0A1F4K9C7-F1
#
_cell.length_a   1.000
_cell.length_b   1.000
_cell.length_c   1.000
_cell.angle_alpha   90.00
_cell.angle_beta   90.00
_cell.angle_gamma   90.00
#
_symmetry.space_group_name_H-M   'P 1'
#
loop_
_entity.id
_entity.type
_entity.pdbx_description
1 polymer ?
#
loop_
_entity_poly.entity_id
_entity_poly.type
_entity_poly.pdbx_seq_one_letter_code
_entity_poly.pdbx_strand_id
1 'polypeptide(L)'
;MPLCGVCCLTDSADVKPPNHPVRYAIASGLLFTHLALVAFAGALPDKIAAAVAGTVYVPLWLFKTIGLPVFKAGASWGWAAPSMLGWALFTAVWALVWWGLVAAVAKLRR
;
A
#
# COMPACT_ATOMS: atom_id res chain seq x y z
N MET A 1 24.88 -2.35 53.52
CA MET A 1 24.00 -1.28 53.03
C MET A 1 23.88 -1.39 51.51
N PRO A 2 22.87 -2.09 50.96
CA PRO A 2 22.74 -2.24 49.51
C PRO A 2 21.69 -1.27 48.93
N LEU A 3 22.19 -0.34 48.12
CA LEU A 3 21.67 0.15 46.83
C LEU A 3 20.17 -0.05 46.54
N CYS A 4 19.35 0.85 47.09
CA CYS A 4 17.93 1.04 46.80
C CYS A 4 17.73 1.87 45.51
N GLY A 5 18.26 1.42 44.36
CA GLY A 5 18.35 2.26 43.15
C GLY A 5 17.85 1.68 41.83
N VAL A 6 17.60 0.36 41.74
CA VAL A 6 17.41 -0.30 40.43
C VAL A 6 15.93 -0.58 40.09
N CYS A 7 15.00 -0.48 41.05
CA CYS A 7 13.58 -0.82 40.81
C CYS A 7 12.76 0.24 40.06
N CYS A 8 13.28 1.44 39.76
CA CYS A 8 12.51 2.50 39.09
C CYS A 8 12.77 2.64 37.58
N LEU A 9 13.58 1.78 36.95
CA LEU A 9 13.81 1.82 35.50
C LEU A 9 12.95 0.84 34.68
N THR A 10 12.12 0.03 35.34
CA THR A 10 11.09 -0.79 34.68
C THR A 10 9.74 -0.08 34.61
N ASP A 11 9.72 1.25 34.66
CA ASP A 11 8.70 2.08 34.01
C ASP A 11 9.05 2.22 32.52
N SER A 12 9.38 1.11 31.88
CA SER A 12 9.38 1.02 30.43
C SER A 12 7.93 0.95 30.03
N ALA A 13 7.31 2.14 29.98
CA ALA A 13 6.09 2.46 29.29
C ALA A 13 5.34 1.23 28.78
N ASP A 14 4.18 0.97 29.37
CA ASP A 14 3.06 0.38 28.65
C ASP A 14 2.73 1.31 27.48
N VAL A 15 3.61 1.31 26.46
CA VAL A 15 3.30 1.79 25.13
C VAL A 15 2.35 0.73 24.63
N LYS A 16 1.07 0.86 25.03
CA LYS A 16 -0.03 0.17 24.39
C LYS A 16 0.27 0.25 22.90
N PRO A 17 0.63 -0.88 22.25
CA PRO A 17 0.97 -0.82 20.85
C PRO A 17 -0.25 -0.17 20.20
N PRO A 18 -0.05 0.85 19.35
CA PRO A 18 -1.17 1.56 18.74
C PRO A 18 -2.02 0.47 18.15
N ASN A 19 -3.25 0.44 18.66
CA ASN A 19 -4.27 -0.53 18.36
C ASN A 19 -4.16 -0.92 16.88
N HIS A 20 -3.73 -2.17 16.64
CA HIS A 20 -3.70 -2.79 15.33
C HIS A 20 -4.88 -2.39 14.42
N PRO A 21 -6.15 -2.27 14.90
CA PRO A 21 -7.26 -1.82 14.06
C PRO A 21 -7.08 -0.44 13.42
N VAL A 22 -6.44 0.54 14.08
CA VAL A 22 -6.29 1.90 13.51
C VAL A 22 -5.29 1.91 12.36
N ARG A 23 -4.18 1.17 12.49
CA ARG A 23 -3.20 1.02 11.40
C ARG A 23 -3.83 0.35 10.18
N TYR A 24 -4.65 -0.68 10.42
CA TYR A 24 -5.39 -1.34 9.35
C TYR A 24 -6.44 -0.44 8.71
N ALA A 25 -7.17 0.35 9.49
CA ALA A 25 -8.16 1.29 8.99
C ALA A 25 -7.55 2.39 8.10
N ILE A 26 -6.38 2.92 8.48
CA ILE A 26 -5.67 3.92 7.67
C ILE A 26 -5.14 3.28 6.38
N ALA A 27 -4.51 2.12 6.47
CA ALA A 27 -3.97 1.43 5.29
C ALA A 27 -5.08 1.01 4.31
N SER A 28 -6.20 0.50 4.81
CA SER A 28 -7.36 0.16 3.98
C SER A 28 -8.00 1.41 3.37
N GLY A 29 -8.14 2.49 4.13
CA GLY A 29 -8.64 3.78 3.61
C GLY A 29 -7.78 4.34 2.48
N LEU A 30 -6.46 4.29 2.61
CA LEU A 30 -5.52 4.69 1.56
C LEU A 30 -5.64 3.79 0.32
N LEU A 31 -5.75 2.48 0.53
CA LEU A 31 -5.94 1.52 -0.56
C LEU A 31 -7.26 1.77 -1.32
N PHE A 32 -8.37 1.94 -0.61
CA PHE A 32 -9.68 2.23 -1.22
C PHE A 32 -9.67 3.55 -1.99
N THR A 33 -9.05 4.60 -1.44
CA THR A 33 -8.91 5.89 -2.12
C THR A 33 -8.09 5.73 -3.40
N HIS A 34 -7.00 4.96 -3.36
CA HIS A 34 -6.17 4.69 -4.54
C HIS A 34 -6.95 3.89 -5.60
N LEU A 35 -7.73 2.88 -5.19
CA LEU A 35 -8.58 2.12 -6.11
C LEU A 35 -9.68 2.97 -6.73
N ALA A 36 -10.29 3.87 -5.97
CA ALA A 36 -11.27 4.83 -6.50
C ALA A 36 -10.62 5.74 -7.54
N LEU A 37 -9.44 6.31 -7.25
CA LEU A 37 -8.67 7.12 -8.20
C LEU A 37 -8.38 6.37 -9.51
N VAL A 38 -8.02 5.09 -9.42
CA VAL A 38 -7.79 4.24 -10.60
C VAL A 38 -9.10 4.01 -11.37
N ALA A 39 -10.21 3.73 -10.69
CA ALA A 39 -11.51 3.51 -11.33
C ALA A 39 -12.05 4.77 -12.03
N PHE A 40 -11.80 5.95 -11.45
CA PHE A 40 -12.24 7.24 -11.99
C PHE A 40 -11.17 7.94 -12.83
N ALA A 41 -10.02 7.32 -13.11
CA ALA A 41 -8.91 7.95 -13.84
C ALA A 41 -9.32 8.57 -15.18
N GLY A 42 -10.29 7.97 -15.88
CA GLY A 42 -10.83 8.50 -17.15
C GLY A 42 -11.66 9.78 -17.03
N ALA A 43 -12.06 10.18 -15.81
CA ALA A 43 -12.74 11.43 -15.54
C ALA A 43 -11.80 12.52 -14.99
N LEU A 44 -10.51 12.21 -14.80
CA LEU A 44 -9.51 13.16 -14.32
C LEU A 44 -8.76 13.83 -15.48
N PRO A 45 -8.15 15.02 -15.25
CA PRO A 45 -7.25 15.65 -16.20
C PRO A 45 -6.15 14.71 -16.68
N ASP A 46 -5.79 14.77 -17.97
CA ASP A 46 -4.86 13.85 -18.64
C ASP A 46 -3.54 13.62 -17.88
N LYS A 47 -3.00 14.69 -17.25
CA LYS A 47 -1.75 14.60 -16.47
C LYS A 47 -1.89 13.69 -15.25
N ILE A 48 -3.04 13.73 -14.58
CA ILE A 48 -3.31 12.91 -13.39
C ILE A 48 -3.66 11.48 -13.84
N ALA A 49 -4.44 11.35 -14.91
CA ALA A 49 -4.76 10.05 -15.50
C ALA A 49 -3.48 9.29 -15.89
N ALA A 50 -2.50 9.95 -16.53
CA ALA A 50 -1.22 9.36 -16.88
C ALA A 50 -0.38 8.94 -15.65
N ALA A 51 -0.37 9.76 -14.60
CA ALA A 51 0.32 9.42 -13.35
C ALA A 51 -0.31 8.19 -12.67
N VAL A 52 -1.64 8.14 -12.61
CA VAL A 52 -2.40 7.01 -12.05
C VAL A 52 -2.23 5.75 -12.90
N ALA A 53 -2.18 5.88 -14.24
CA ALA A 53 -1.83 4.77 -15.10
C ALA A 53 -0.43 4.24 -14.78
N GLY A 54 0.55 5.12 -14.54
CA GLY A 54 1.89 4.75 -14.09
C GLY A 54 1.89 3.89 -12.82
N THR A 55 1.09 4.26 -11.81
CA THR A 55 1.02 3.49 -10.54
C THR A 55 0.42 2.10 -10.70
N VAL A 56 -0.38 1.88 -11.74
CA VAL A 56 -0.91 0.56 -12.12
C VAL A 56 0.13 -0.19 -12.95
N TYR A 57 0.58 0.37 -14.06
CA TYR A 57 1.42 -0.34 -15.03
C TYR A 57 2.81 -0.68 -14.49
N VAL A 58 3.45 0.18 -13.68
CA VAL A 58 4.81 -0.06 -13.15
C VAL A 58 4.93 -1.37 -12.37
N PRO A 59 4.14 -1.62 -11.30
CA PRO A 59 4.25 -2.87 -10.55
C PRO A 59 3.85 -4.08 -11.40
N LEU A 60 2.81 -3.94 -12.23
CA LEU A 60 2.36 -4.98 -13.16
C LEU A 60 3.44 -5.35 -14.19
N TRP A 61 4.25 -4.38 -14.63
CA TRP A 61 5.34 -4.62 -15.58
C TRP A 61 6.44 -5.51 -14.98
N LEU A 62 6.75 -5.34 -13.70
CA LEU A 62 7.67 -6.24 -12.98
C LEU A 62 7.18 -7.69 -12.96
N PHE A 63 5.87 -7.92 -12.83
CA PHE A 63 5.34 -9.29 -12.90
C PHE A 63 5.29 -9.82 -14.33
N LYS A 64 5.11 -8.95 -15.31
CA LYS A 64 5.19 -9.30 -16.74
C LYS A 64 6.59 -9.80 -17.11
N THR A 65 7.66 -9.19 -16.61
CA THR A 65 9.04 -9.62 -16.91
C THR A 65 9.35 -11.01 -16.36
N ILE A 66 8.67 -11.43 -15.29
CA ILE A 66 8.75 -12.79 -14.70
C ILE A 66 7.87 -13.79 -15.49
N GLY A 67 7.15 -13.33 -16.52
CA GLY A 67 6.33 -14.17 -17.40
C GLY A 67 4.90 -14.42 -16.91
N LEU A 68 4.42 -13.69 -15.89
CA LEU A 68 3.03 -13.85 -15.44
C LEU A 68 2.04 -13.22 -16.43
N PRO A 69 0.89 -13.87 -16.71
CA PRO A 69 -0.16 -13.34 -17.59
C PRO A 69 -0.99 -12.25 -16.88
N VAL A 70 -0.34 -11.13 -16.62
CA VAL A 70 -0.91 -9.97 -15.90
C VAL A 70 -1.71 -9.02 -16.80
N PHE A 71 -1.56 -9.14 -18.12
CA PHE A 71 -2.28 -8.35 -19.11
C PHE A 71 -3.14 -9.27 -19.98
N LYS A 72 -4.36 -8.82 -20.34
CA LYS A 72 -5.20 -9.48 -21.34
C LYS A 72 -4.67 -9.20 -22.75
N ALA A 73 -4.90 -10.13 -23.65
CA ALA A 73 -4.48 -10.03 -25.06
C ALA A 73 -5.23 -8.95 -25.87
N GLY A 74 -6.27 -8.32 -25.31
CA GLY A 74 -7.03 -7.26 -25.96
C GLY A 74 -6.59 -5.87 -25.51
N ALA A 75 -6.24 -5.01 -26.47
CA ALA A 75 -6.04 -3.59 -26.21
C ALA A 75 -7.38 -2.95 -25.86
N SER A 76 -7.52 -2.46 -24.64
CA SER A 76 -8.61 -1.55 -24.26
C SER A 76 -8.08 -0.13 -24.42
N TRP A 77 -8.61 0.62 -25.39
CA TRP A 77 -8.27 2.03 -25.58
C TRP A 77 -6.77 2.30 -25.82
N GLY A 78 -6.09 1.42 -26.55
CA GLY A 78 -4.66 1.56 -26.89
C GLY A 78 -3.69 1.07 -25.81
N TRP A 79 -4.19 0.65 -24.65
CA TRP A 79 -3.38 0.08 -23.57
C TRP A 79 -3.78 -1.37 -23.28
N ALA A 80 -2.83 -2.17 -22.82
CA ALA A 80 -3.11 -3.53 -22.41
C ALA A 80 -3.97 -3.53 -21.14
N ALA A 81 -5.16 -4.11 -21.20
CA ALA A 81 -6.03 -4.23 -20.03
C ALA A 81 -5.38 -5.18 -19.00
N PRO A 82 -5.34 -4.84 -17.69
CA PRO A 82 -4.92 -5.81 -16.68
C PRO A 82 -5.87 -7.02 -16.65
N SER A 83 -5.31 -8.22 -16.49
CA SER A 83 -6.08 -9.44 -16.23
C SER A 83 -6.61 -9.44 -14.79
N MET A 84 -7.53 -10.37 -14.45
CA MET A 84 -7.98 -10.51 -13.05
C MET A 84 -6.81 -10.82 -12.10
N LEU A 85 -5.84 -11.61 -12.56
CA LEU A 85 -4.60 -11.86 -11.83
C LEU A 85 -3.77 -10.57 -11.69
N GLY A 86 -3.70 -9.77 -12.75
CA GLY A 86 -3.06 -8.47 -12.72
C GLY A 86 -3.68 -7.54 -11.67
N TRP A 87 -5.02 -7.46 -11.61
CA TRP A 87 -5.73 -6.69 -10.59
C TRP A 87 -5.47 -7.19 -9.17
N ALA A 88 -5.46 -8.52 -8.97
CA ALA A 88 -5.16 -9.12 -7.67
C ALA A 88 -3.71 -8.82 -7.21
N LEU A 89 -2.74 -8.93 -8.12
CA LEU A 89 -1.33 -8.60 -7.82
C LEU A 89 -1.14 -7.10 -7.56
N PHE A 90 -1.78 -6.25 -8.36
CA PHE A 90 -1.78 -4.80 -8.16
C PHE A 90 -2.32 -4.43 -6.78
N THR A 91 -3.48 -4.97 -6.40
CA THR A 91 -4.07 -4.71 -5.07
C THR A 91 -3.21 -5.26 -3.94
N ALA A 92 -2.64 -6.46 -4.09
CA ALA A 92 -1.75 -7.04 -3.10
C ALA A 92 -0.48 -6.21 -2.89
N VAL A 93 0.17 -5.77 -3.97
CA VAL A 93 1.36 -4.92 -3.90
C VAL A 93 1.05 -3.59 -3.21
N TRP A 94 -0.02 -2.91 -3.62
CA TRP A 94 -0.38 -1.63 -3.00
C TRP A 94 -0.85 -1.78 -1.56
N ALA A 95 -1.54 -2.87 -1.21
CA ALA A 95 -1.88 -3.17 0.18
C ALA A 95 -0.62 -3.31 1.04
N LEU A 96 0.40 -4.02 0.55
CA LEU A 96 1.69 -4.16 1.24
C LEU A 96 2.44 -2.82 1.34
N VAL A 97 2.46 -2.02 0.28
CA VAL A 97 3.09 -0.70 0.27
C VAL A 97 2.44 0.22 1.32
N TRP A 98 1.12 0.33 1.34
CA TRP A 98 0.41 1.17 2.31
C TRP A 98 0.54 0.65 3.74
N TRP A 99 0.49 -0.67 3.93
CA TRP A 99 0.76 -1.28 5.23
C TRP A 99 2.17 -0.90 5.70
N GLY A 100 3.19 -1.14 4.87
CA GLY A 100 4.59 -0.84 5.19
C GLY A 100 4.80 0.63 5.53
N LEU A 101 4.18 1.54 4.77
CA LEU A 101 4.27 2.98 4.98
C LEU A 101 3.61 3.39 6.31
N VAL A 102 2.41 2.89 6.61
CA VAL A 102 1.73 3.14 7.89
C VAL A 102 2.52 2.55 9.06
N ALA A 103 3.08 1.35 8.91
CA ALA A 103 3.92 0.70 9.93
C ALA A 103 5.21 1.48 10.18
N ALA A 104 5.89 1.95 9.13
CA ALA A 104 7.11 2.74 9.22
C ALA A 104 6.85 4.10 9.89
N VAL A 105 5.81 4.83 9.47
CA VAL A 105 5.42 6.11 10.09
C VAL A 105 5.05 5.91 11.57
N ALA A 106 4.36 4.83 11.90
CA ALA A 106 4.00 4.53 13.28
C ALA A 106 5.18 4.03 14.12
N LYS A 107 6.30 3.62 13.50
CA LYS A 107 7.56 3.31 14.16
C LYS A 107 8.41 4.57 14.37
N LEU A 108 8.41 5.50 13.41
CA LEU A 108 9.12 6.78 13.51
C LEU A 108 8.51 7.75 14.53
N ARG A 109 7.21 7.58 14.84
CA ARG A 109 6.49 8.36 15.86
C ARG A 109 6.60 7.80 17.29
N ARG A 110 7.36 6.73 17.50
CA ARG A 110 7.71 6.22 18.82
C ARG A 110 9.13 6.63 19.17
#